data_AF-A0A2P5FF30-F1
#
_entry.id   AF-A0A2P5FF30-F1
#
_cell.length_a   1.000
_cell.length_b   1.000
_cell.length_c   1.000
_cell.angle_alpha   90.00
_cell.angle_beta   90.00
_cell.angle_gamma   90.00
#
_symmetry.space_group_name_H-M   'P 1'
#
loop_
_entity.id
_entity.type
_entity.pdbx_description
1 polymer ?
#
loop_
_entity_poly.entity_id
_entity_poly.type
_entity_poly.pdbx_seq_one_letter_code
_entity_poly.pdbx_strand_id
1 'polypeptide(L)'
;MHAKERRWDGVVKIHKLMRERNIKKENGVSWVDIKGTAHFLVSEDYSHPDSRQIFEKLGQLLTKTKQLGGMYPILLQYCTKWRMNRRKNIQSYRSEKLAIAYSLMKAPSMAYLF
;
A
#
# COMPACT_ATOMS: atom_id res chain seq x y z
N MET A 1 -15.43 -5.31 20.49
CA MET A 1 -15.32 -5.58 21.94
C MET A 1 -13.87 -5.83 22.37
N HIS A 2 -13.22 -6.96 22.05
CA HIS A 2 -11.91 -7.32 22.64
C HIS A 2 -10.77 -6.28 22.52
N ALA A 3 -10.48 -5.75 21.33
CA ALA A 3 -9.40 -4.77 21.15
C ALA A 3 -9.68 -3.43 21.85
N LYS A 4 -10.94 -2.95 21.78
CA LYS A 4 -11.38 -1.70 22.43
C LYS A 4 -11.25 -1.79 23.95
N GLU A 5 -11.42 -2.98 24.50
CA GLU A 5 -11.32 -3.28 25.93
C GLU A 5 -9.93 -3.80 26.35
N ARG A 6 -8.91 -3.69 25.47
CA ARG A 6 -7.52 -4.15 25.71
C ARG A 6 -7.38 -5.64 26.09
N ARG A 7 -8.35 -6.47 25.72
CA ARG A 7 -8.35 -7.92 25.99
C ARG A 7 -7.62 -8.67 24.86
N TRP A 8 -6.30 -8.69 24.93
CA TRP A 8 -5.44 -9.27 23.88
C TRP A 8 -5.64 -10.77 23.66
N ASP A 9 -5.93 -11.54 24.70
CA ASP A 9 -6.21 -12.98 24.58
C ASP A 9 -7.41 -13.25 23.67
N GLY A 10 -8.44 -12.40 23.74
CA GLY A 10 -9.60 -12.48 22.86
C GLY A 10 -9.25 -12.13 21.41
N VAL A 11 -8.40 -11.13 21.20
CA VAL A 11 -7.88 -10.76 19.86
C VAL A 11 -7.09 -11.92 19.24
N VAL A 12 -6.22 -12.57 20.03
CA VAL A 12 -5.42 -13.71 19.58
C VAL A 12 -6.32 -14.90 19.22
N LYS A 13 -7.33 -15.22 20.04
CA LYS A 13 -8.30 -16.28 19.76
C LYS A 13 -9.09 -16.02 18.48
N ILE A 14 -9.57 -14.79 18.27
CA ILE A 14 -10.27 -14.43 17.03
C ILE A 14 -9.35 -14.56 15.81
N HIS A 15 -8.11 -14.05 15.89
CA HIS A 15 -7.15 -14.19 14.79
C HIS A 15 -6.81 -15.65 14.48
N LYS A 16 -6.75 -16.53 15.49
CA LYS A 16 -6.57 -17.97 15.29
C LYS A 16 -7.76 -18.58 14.53
N LEU A 17 -8.98 -18.31 14.98
CA LEU A 17 -10.21 -18.78 14.34
C LEU A 17 -10.34 -18.28 12.90
N MET A 18 -9.99 -17.01 12.63
CA MET A 18 -10.00 -16.47 11.26
C MET A 18 -9.05 -17.25 10.34
N ARG A 19 -7.86 -17.62 10.82
CA ARG A 19 -6.91 -18.43 10.05
C ARG A 19 -7.43 -19.85 9.80
N GLU A 20 -7.95 -20.51 10.84
CA GLU A 20 -8.48 -21.87 10.73
C GLU A 20 -9.66 -21.96 9.76
N ARG A 21 -10.48 -20.91 9.69
CA ARG A 21 -11.64 -20.83 8.79
C ARG A 21 -11.32 -20.22 7.43
N ASN A 22 -10.04 -19.97 7.11
CA ASN A 22 -9.61 -19.30 5.89
C ASN A 22 -10.29 -17.94 5.64
N ILE A 23 -10.73 -17.25 6.71
CA ILE A 23 -11.35 -15.93 6.62
C ILE A 23 -10.23 -14.91 6.41
N LYS A 24 -10.17 -14.36 5.20
CA LYS A 24 -9.28 -13.25 4.85
C LYS A 24 -9.98 -11.93 5.18
N LYS A 25 -9.20 -10.94 5.62
CA LYS A 25 -9.70 -9.56 5.64
C LYS A 25 -9.93 -9.13 4.19
N GLU A 26 -11.01 -8.38 3.96
CA GLU A 26 -11.20 -7.72 2.67
C GLU A 26 -10.02 -6.79 2.38
N ASN A 27 -9.58 -6.80 1.13
CA ASN A 27 -8.50 -5.92 0.70
C ASN A 27 -9.03 -4.50 0.67
N GLY A 28 -8.28 -3.56 1.23
CA GLY A 28 -8.61 -2.14 1.10
C GLY A 28 -8.51 -1.72 -0.36
N VAL A 29 -9.53 -1.00 -0.85
CA VAL A 29 -9.61 -0.44 -2.20
C VAL A 29 -9.53 1.08 -2.11
N SER A 30 -8.73 1.68 -2.99
CA SER A 30 -8.69 3.13 -3.22
C SER A 30 -8.88 3.38 -4.70
N TRP A 31 -9.25 4.59 -5.07
CA TRP A 31 -9.43 4.93 -6.48
C TRP A 31 -9.00 6.37 -6.75
N VAL A 32 -8.72 6.65 -8.01
CA VAL A 32 -8.37 8.01 -8.48
C VAL A 32 -9.10 8.29 -9.78
N ASP A 33 -9.53 9.54 -9.95
CA ASP A 33 -10.08 10.03 -11.22
C ASP A 33 -8.94 10.61 -12.07
N ILE A 34 -8.74 10.05 -13.25
CA ILE A 34 -7.81 10.58 -14.25
C ILE A 34 -8.58 10.76 -15.55
N LYS A 35 -8.70 12.02 -15.99
CA LYS A 35 -9.39 12.40 -17.23
C LYS A 35 -10.83 11.86 -17.31
N GLY A 36 -11.56 11.87 -16.20
CA GLY A 36 -12.95 11.42 -16.12
C GLY A 36 -13.10 9.90 -16.06
N THR A 37 -12.02 9.16 -15.89
CA THR A 37 -12.03 7.70 -15.73
C THR A 37 -11.58 7.35 -14.31
N ALA A 38 -12.41 6.57 -13.60
CA ALA A 38 -12.06 6.04 -12.29
C ALA A 38 -11.15 4.82 -12.41
N HIS A 39 -9.98 4.89 -11.79
CA HIS A 39 -9.04 3.79 -11.70
C HIS A 39 -9.01 3.24 -10.28
N PHE A 40 -9.34 1.96 -10.12
CA PHE A 40 -9.35 1.29 -8.84
C PHE A 40 -8.02 0.58 -8.58
N LEU A 41 -7.49 0.81 -7.38
CA LEU A 41 -6.26 0.22 -6.90
C LEU A 41 -6.59 -0.64 -5.69
N VAL A 42 -6.33 -1.94 -5.80
CA VAL A 42 -6.58 -2.91 -4.74
C VAL A 42 -5.25 -3.29 -4.10
N SER A 43 -5.25 -3.40 -2.78
CA SER A 43 -4.05 -3.84 -2.05
C SER A 43 -3.66 -5.25 -2.48
N GLU A 44 -2.37 -5.46 -2.75
CA GLU A 44 -1.82 -6.76 -3.21
C GLU A 44 -2.37 -7.27 -4.56
N ASP A 45 -2.99 -6.39 -5.35
CA ASP A 45 -3.45 -6.72 -6.70
C ASP A 45 -2.43 -6.32 -7.77
N TYR A 46 -2.24 -7.21 -8.74
CA TYR A 46 -1.31 -7.07 -9.86
C TYR A 46 -2.03 -7.07 -11.22
N SER A 47 -3.37 -7.18 -11.23
CA SER A 47 -4.20 -7.26 -12.44
C SER A 47 -4.28 -5.95 -13.22
N HIS A 48 -4.01 -4.80 -12.58
CA HIS A 48 -4.03 -3.50 -13.23
C HIS A 48 -3.01 -3.45 -14.39
N PRO A 49 -3.37 -2.93 -15.58
CA PRO A 49 -2.46 -2.90 -16.74
C PRO A 49 -1.13 -2.19 -16.45
N ASP A 50 -1.18 -1.12 -15.67
CA ASP A 50 0.00 -0.33 -15.27
C ASP A 50 0.65 -0.83 -13.95
N SER A 51 0.27 -2.00 -13.42
CA SER A 51 0.66 -2.45 -12.07
C SER A 51 2.15 -2.39 -11.81
N ARG A 52 2.98 -2.92 -12.73
CA ARG A 52 4.44 -2.88 -12.63
C ARG A 52 4.97 -1.45 -12.44
N GLN A 53 4.52 -0.52 -13.28
CA GLN A 53 4.98 0.86 -13.25
C GLN A 53 4.54 1.58 -11.97
N ILE A 54 3.34 1.27 -11.46
CA ILE A 54 2.83 1.78 -10.19
C ILE A 54 3.73 1.34 -9.03
N PHE A 55 4.09 0.05 -8.98
CA PHE A 55 4.98 -0.47 -7.93
C PHE A 55 6.39 0.12 -8.01
N GLU A 56 6.94 0.29 -9.22
CA GLU A 56 8.24 0.95 -9.44
C GLU A 56 8.20 2.41 -8.97
N LYS A 57 7.17 3.18 -9.36
CA LYS A 57 7.00 4.57 -8.92
C LYS A 57 6.87 4.66 -7.40
N LEU A 58 6.06 3.80 -6.79
CA LEU A 58 5.91 3.74 -5.33
C LEU A 58 7.26 3.46 -4.64
N GLY A 59 8.05 2.53 -5.17
CA GLY A 59 9.41 2.26 -4.67
C GLY A 59 10.33 3.48 -4.73
N GLN A 60 10.28 4.24 -5.83
CA GLN A 60 11.02 5.49 -5.97
C GLN A 60 10.56 6.54 -4.94
N LEU A 61 9.25 6.71 -4.76
CA LEU A 61 8.68 7.65 -3.78
C LEU A 61 9.12 7.30 -2.36
N LEU A 62 9.00 6.03 -1.95
CA LEU A 62 9.44 5.57 -0.63
C LEU A 62 10.94 5.81 -0.40
N THR A 63 11.76 5.60 -1.43
CA THR A 63 13.21 5.85 -1.36
C THR A 63 13.50 7.34 -1.19
N LYS A 64 12.83 8.22 -1.95
CA LYS A 64 12.98 9.67 -1.81
C LYS A 64 12.51 10.17 -0.45
N THR A 65 11.35 9.73 0.02
CA THR A 65 10.83 10.09 1.35
C THR A 65 11.79 9.65 2.46
N LYS A 66 12.44 8.49 2.30
CA LYS A 66 13.49 8.04 3.23
C LYS A 66 14.69 8.98 3.25
N GLN A 67 15.17 9.40 2.09
CA GLN A 67 16.33 10.30 1.97
C GLN A 67 16.06 11.68 2.58
N LEU A 68 14.81 12.16 2.49
CA LEU A 68 14.39 13.45 3.05
C LEU A 68 14.12 13.43 4.56
N GLY A 69 14.38 12.30 5.25
CA GLY A 69 14.11 12.16 6.69
C GLY A 69 12.62 12.09 7.07
N GLY A 70 11.71 12.11 6.09
CA GLY A 70 10.27 12.16 6.29
C GLY A 70 9.60 10.82 6.65
N MET A 71 10.37 9.79 6.99
CA MET A 71 9.84 8.46 7.29
C MET A 71 10.14 8.05 8.72
N TYR A 72 9.09 7.89 9.54
CA TYR A 72 9.20 7.44 10.93
C TYR A 72 9.94 6.08 11.02
N PRO A 73 10.74 5.83 12.09
CA PRO A 73 11.52 4.60 12.24
C PRO A 73 10.71 3.31 12.10
N ILE A 74 9.47 3.31 12.61
CA ILE A 74 8.55 2.17 12.50
C ILE A 74 8.12 1.91 11.05
N LEU A 75 8.05 2.93 10.20
CA LEU A 75 7.75 2.77 8.77
C LEU A 75 8.99 2.37 7.97
N LEU A 76 10.18 2.76 8.43
CA LEU A 76 11.47 2.42 7.84
C LEU A 76 11.75 0.91 7.86
N GLN A 77 11.51 0.25 9.01
CA GLN A 77 11.70 -1.20 9.19
C GLN A 77 10.81 -2.02 8.25
N TYR A 78 9.64 -1.48 7.90
CA TYR A 78 8.68 -2.10 6.98
C TYR A 78 8.96 -1.76 5.51
N CYS A 79 9.88 -0.83 5.19
CA CYS A 79 10.24 -0.51 3.82
C CYS A 79 11.57 -1.16 3.39
N THR A 80 12.49 -1.44 4.32
CA THR A 80 13.85 -1.94 4.02
C THR A 80 13.92 -3.38 3.48
N LYS A 81 12.83 -4.14 3.50
CA LYS A 81 12.74 -5.49 2.94
C LYS A 81 12.51 -5.54 1.41
N TRP A 82 12.78 -4.45 0.70
CA TRP A 82 12.59 -4.39 -0.75
C TRP A 82 13.61 -5.21 -1.55
N ARG A 83 14.82 -5.44 -1.01
CA ARG A 83 15.92 -5.96 -1.82
C ARG A 83 16.05 -7.49 -1.89
N MET A 84 15.42 -8.28 -1.02
CA MET A 84 15.47 -9.76 -1.10
C MET A 84 14.29 -10.43 -0.39
N ASN A 85 13.14 -10.51 -1.06
CA ASN A 85 12.17 -11.61 -1.02
C ASN A 85 10.82 -11.12 -1.54
N ARG A 86 10.24 -11.83 -2.52
CA ARG A 86 8.88 -11.59 -3.05
C ARG A 86 7.75 -11.76 -2.01
N ARG A 87 8.09 -11.97 -0.73
CA ARG A 87 7.15 -12.20 0.37
C ARG A 87 7.54 -11.32 1.55
N LYS A 88 6.59 -10.49 1.98
CA LYS A 88 6.55 -9.71 3.24
C LYS A 88 7.07 -8.27 3.15
N ASN A 89 6.22 -7.39 2.62
CA ASN A 89 6.01 -6.02 3.12
C ASN A 89 4.59 -5.54 2.76
N ILE A 90 3.61 -6.06 3.50
CA ILE A 90 2.16 -5.88 3.24
C ILE A 90 1.73 -4.40 3.35
N GLN A 91 2.47 -3.58 4.11
CA GLN A 91 2.06 -2.20 4.44
C GLN A 91 2.58 -1.12 3.48
N SER A 92 3.55 -1.42 2.61
CA SER A 92 3.94 -0.52 1.53
C SER A 92 2.91 -0.51 0.41
N TYR A 93 2.20 -1.61 0.19
CA TYR A 93 1.28 -1.82 -0.94
C TYR A 93 -0.19 -1.60 -0.61
N ARG A 94 -0.48 -0.78 0.40
CA ARG A 94 -1.86 -0.39 0.64
C ARG A 94 -2.37 0.42 -0.55
N SER A 95 -3.64 0.21 -0.89
CA SER A 95 -4.29 0.82 -2.03
C SER A 95 -4.17 2.35 -2.09
N GLU A 96 -4.12 3.05 -0.95
CA GLU A 96 -4.01 4.52 -0.93
C GLU A 96 -2.64 4.97 -1.49
N LYS A 97 -1.57 4.23 -1.18
CA LYS A 97 -0.22 4.52 -1.68
C LYS A 97 -0.09 4.21 -3.17
N LEU A 98 -0.75 3.15 -3.63
CA LEU A 98 -0.81 2.80 -5.05
C LEU A 98 -1.57 3.86 -5.84
N ALA A 99 -2.70 4.33 -5.31
CA ALA A 99 -3.48 5.43 -5.87
C ALA A 99 -2.64 6.71 -6.04
N ILE A 100 -1.92 7.14 -4.99
CA ILE A 100 -1.04 8.32 -5.06
C ILE A 100 0.06 8.14 -6.11
N ALA A 101 0.72 6.96 -6.13
CA ALA A 101 1.76 6.67 -7.11
C ALA A 101 1.20 6.75 -8.54
N TYR A 102 0.01 6.19 -8.77
CA TYR A 102 -0.65 6.20 -10.07
C TYR A 102 -1.04 7.62 -10.52
N SER A 103 -1.63 8.42 -9.62
CA SER A 103 -1.96 9.82 -9.91
C SER A 103 -0.71 10.62 -10.31
N LEU A 104 0.41 10.44 -9.60
CA LEU A 104 1.66 11.12 -9.92
C LEU A 104 2.31 10.63 -11.21
N MET A 105 2.02 9.41 -11.67
CA MET A 105 2.47 8.92 -12.97
C MET A 105 1.66 9.52 -14.12
N LYS A 106 0.36 9.70 -13.92
CA LYS A 106 -0.56 10.19 -14.94
C LYS A 106 -0.73 11.71 -14.93
N ALA A 107 -0.23 12.39 -13.89
CA ALA A 107 -0.16 13.83 -13.84
C ALA A 107 0.59 14.37 -15.08
N PRO A 108 0.06 15.39 -15.78
CA PRO A 108 0.78 16.02 -16.87
C PRO A 108 2.11 16.56 -16.34
N SER A 109 3.18 16.35 -17.11
CA SER A 109 4.46 17.00 -16.83
C SER A 109 4.21 18.51 -16.78
N MET A 110 4.65 19.18 -15.71
CA MET A 110 4.64 20.65 -15.57
C MET A 110 5.54 21.36 -16.61
N ALA A 111 5.90 20.70 -17.71
CA ALA A 111 6.70 21.23 -18.82
C ALA A 111 5.89 22.05 -19.83
N TYR A 112 4.60 22.29 -19.60
CA TYR A 112 3.72 23.06 -20.50
C TYR A 112 3.30 24.43 -19.94
N LEU A 113 4.07 25.01 -19.01
CA LEU A 113 3.74 26.32 -18.41
C LEU A 113 4.88 27.35 -18.45
N PHE A 114 5.79 27.26 -19.43
CA PHE A 114 6.68 28.37 -19.79
C PHE A 114 6.79 28.47 -21.31
#